data_AF-A0A484YNN1-F1
#
_entry.id   AF-A0A484YNN1-F1
#
_cell.length_a   1.000
_cell.length_b   1.000
_cell.length_c   1.000
_cell.angle_alpha   90.00
_cell.angle_beta   90.00
_cell.angle_gamma   90.00
#
_symmetry.space_group_name_H-M   'P 1'
#
loop_
_entity.id
_entity.type
_entity.pdbx_description
1 polymer ?
#
loop_
_entity_poly.entity_id
_entity_poly.type
_entity_poly.pdbx_seq_one_letter_code
_entity_poly.pdbx_strand_id
1 'polypeptide(L)'
;MAIVDAAREGASRRFRAVMMTAVSFIIGVLPMMLASGAGAQSRRIIGTTVFSGMLVATVVGILFIPVLFVLFQRLREWGHRLTG
;
A
#
# COMPACT_ATOMS: atom_id res chain seq x y z
N MET A 1 24.99 2.59 12.62
CA MET A 1 24.22 1.64 11.77
C MET A 1 24.36 2.10 10.33
N ALA A 2 24.71 1.22 9.40
CA ALA A 2 24.90 1.64 8.00
C ALA A 2 23.58 2.12 7.40
N ILE A 3 23.62 3.11 6.49
CA ILE A 3 22.42 3.72 5.87
C ILE A 3 21.55 2.66 5.17
N VAL A 4 22.18 1.62 4.61
CA VAL A 4 21.52 0.49 3.95
C VAL A 4 20.69 -0.35 4.93
N ASP A 5 21.17 -0.55 6.16
CA ASP A 5 20.45 -1.30 7.19
C ASP A 5 19.23 -0.53 7.69
N ALA A 6 19.37 0.78 7.90
CA ALA A 6 18.27 1.65 8.28
C ALA A 6 17.18 1.72 7.18
N ALA A 7 17.58 1.74 5.90
CA ALA A 7 16.65 1.70 4.78
C ALA A 7 15.92 0.35 4.68
N ARG A 8 16.61 -0.78 4.89
CA ARG A 8 16.01 -2.11 4.93
C ARG A 8 15.00 -2.27 6.05
N GLU A 9 15.34 -1.81 7.25
CA GLU A 9 14.44 -1.89 8.39
C GLU A 9 13.20 -1.01 8.19
N GLY A 10 13.38 0.21 7.66
CA GLY A 10 12.28 1.11 7.30
C GLY A 10 11.35 0.54 6.21
N ALA A 11 11.91 -0.16 5.21
CA ALA A 11 11.13 -0.85 4.18
C ALA A 11 10.34 -2.04 4.75
N SER A 12 10.96 -2.85 5.61
CA SER A 12 10.32 -4.00 6.26
C SER A 12 9.16 -3.59 7.17
N ARG A 13 9.33 -2.52 7.96
CA ARG A 13 8.25 -1.99 8.82
C ARG A 13 7.03 -1.54 8.01
N ARG A 14 7.24 -0.90 6.87
CA ARG A 14 6.16 -0.48 5.96
C ARG A 14 5.48 -1.66 5.28
N PHE A 15 6.26 -2.63 4.80
CA PHE A 15 5.72 -3.85 4.19
C PHE A 15 4.76 -4.57 5.14
N ARG A 16 5.13 -4.70 6.41
CA ARG A 16 4.30 -5.35 7.42
C ARG A 16 2.98 -4.59 7.69
N ALA A 17 3.03 -3.26 7.74
CA ALA A 17 1.85 -2.42 7.92
C ALA A 17 0.89 -2.48 6.73
N VAL A 18 1.41 -2.42 5.49
CA VAL A 18 0.61 -2.48 4.26
C VAL A 18 -0.02 -3.87 4.08
N MET A 19 0.72 -4.93 4.36
CA MET A 19 0.17 -6.30 4.30
C MET A 19 -0.94 -6.52 5.33
N MET A 20 -0.81 -5.98 6.55
CA MET A 20 -1.85 -6.08 7.58
C MET A 20 -3.17 -5.47 7.09
N THR A 21 -3.13 -4.25 6.55
CA THR A 21 -4.36 -3.56 6.11
C THR A 21 -4.99 -4.25 4.90
N ALA A 22 -4.19 -4.66 3.92
CA ALA A 22 -4.66 -5.34 2.72
C ALA A 22 -5.35 -6.68 3.07
N VAL A 23 -4.74 -7.49 3.94
CA VAL A 23 -5.29 -8.79 4.35
C VAL A 23 -6.61 -8.62 5.11
N SER A 24 -6.66 -7.71 6.10
CA SER A 24 -7.90 -7.45 6.84
C SER A 24 -9.03 -6.98 5.92
N PHE A 25 -8.70 -6.15 4.94
CA PHE A 25 -9.69 -5.63 3.98
C PHE A 25 -10.20 -6.72 3.02
N ILE A 26 -9.31 -7.55 2.49
CA ILE A 26 -9.70 -8.69 1.64
C ILE A 26 -10.64 -9.62 2.40
N ILE A 27 -10.34 -9.93 3.66
CA ILE A 27 -11.20 -10.75 4.52
C ILE A 27 -12.56 -10.07 4.75
N GLY A 28 -12.58 -8.76 4.97
CA GLY A 28 -13.83 -8.00 5.17
C GLY A 28 -14.72 -7.92 3.93
N VAL A 29 -14.14 -7.94 2.73
CA VAL A 29 -14.89 -7.81 1.46
C VAL A 29 -15.32 -9.15 0.87
N LEU A 30 -14.66 -10.26 1.25
CA LEU A 30 -15.03 -11.63 0.88
C LEU A 30 -16.53 -11.96 1.00
N PRO A 31 -17.22 -11.71 2.14
CA PRO A 31 -18.65 -12.00 2.26
C PRO A 31 -19.51 -11.14 1.31
N MET A 32 -19.04 -9.93 0.97
CA MET A 32 -19.72 -9.04 0.04
C MET A 32 -19.66 -9.58 -1.41
N MET A 33 -18.52 -10.19 -1.78
CA MET A 33 -18.32 -10.86 -3.08
C MET A 33 -19.11 -12.17 -3.21
N LEU A 34 -19.37 -12.86 -2.10
CA LEU A 34 -20.11 -14.12 -2.10
C LEU A 34 -21.61 -13.92 -1.84
N ALA A 35 -22.03 -12.72 -1.44
CA ALA A 35 -23.42 -12.42 -1.09
C ALA A 35 -24.43 -12.92 -2.14
N SER A 36 -25.50 -13.54 -1.64
CA SER A 36 -26.65 -14.02 -2.41
C SER A 36 -27.95 -13.52 -1.75
N GLY A 37 -28.90 -13.02 -2.54
CA GLY A 37 -30.14 -12.41 -2.04
C GLY A 37 -30.49 -11.08 -2.71
N ALA A 38 -31.44 -10.33 -2.14
CA ALA A 38 -31.87 -9.04 -2.68
C ALA A 38 -30.71 -8.03 -2.72
N GLY A 39 -30.45 -7.45 -3.90
CA GLY A 39 -29.33 -6.54 -4.11
C GLY A 39 -27.95 -7.22 -4.09
N ALA A 40 -27.88 -8.56 -4.23
CA ALA A 40 -26.61 -9.29 -4.29
C ALA A 40 -25.74 -8.87 -5.47
N GLN A 41 -26.33 -8.56 -6.63
CA GLN A 41 -25.57 -8.06 -7.79
C GLN A 41 -24.81 -6.77 -7.45
N SER A 42 -25.47 -5.81 -6.79
CA SER A 42 -24.83 -4.57 -6.38
C SER A 42 -23.68 -4.82 -5.38
N ARG A 43 -23.90 -5.68 -4.39
CA ARG A 43 -22.86 -6.04 -3.40
C ARG A 43 -21.67 -6.75 -4.04
N ARG A 44 -21.91 -7.66 -5.01
CA ARG A 44 -20.85 -8.35 -5.75
C ARG A 44 -20.04 -7.40 -6.62
N ILE A 45 -20.69 -6.48 -7.31
CA ILE A 45 -20.02 -5.46 -8.15
C ILE A 45 -19.13 -4.58 -7.27
N ILE A 46 -19.65 -4.06 -6.15
CA ILE A 46 -18.87 -3.26 -5.21
C ILE A 46 -17.71 -4.09 -4.64
N GLY A 47 -17.97 -5.31 -4.17
CA GLY A 47 -16.95 -6.17 -3.58
C GLY A 47 -15.82 -6.52 -4.54
N THR A 48 -16.14 -6.87 -5.79
CA THR A 48 -15.13 -7.19 -6.83
C THR A 48 -14.32 -5.97 -7.27
N THR A 49 -14.97 -4.81 -7.41
CA THR A 49 -14.30 -3.54 -7.76
C THR A 49 -13.32 -3.13 -6.66
N VAL A 50 -13.76 -3.22 -5.41
CA VAL A 50 -12.98 -2.80 -4.24
C VAL A 50 -11.84 -3.80 -3.94
N PHE A 51 -12.09 -5.10 -4.13
CA PHE A 51 -11.06 -6.15 -4.00
C PHE A 51 -9.92 -5.97 -5.02
N SER A 52 -10.27 -5.80 -6.31
CA SER A 52 -9.27 -5.59 -7.36
C SER A 52 -8.51 -4.28 -7.16
N GLY A 53 -9.21 -3.20 -6.76
CA GLY A 53 -8.59 -1.93 -6.40
C GLY A 53 -7.59 -2.06 -5.25
N MET A 54 -7.92 -2.80 -4.19
CA MET A 54 -7.01 -3.02 -3.06
C MET A 54 -5.77 -3.82 -3.45
N LEU A 55 -5.91 -4.84 -4.30
CA LEU A 55 -4.76 -5.61 -4.80
C LEU A 55 -3.80 -4.72 -5.61
N VAL A 56 -4.33 -3.94 -6.56
CA VAL A 56 -3.52 -3.02 -7.36
C VAL A 56 -2.88 -1.95 -6.48
N ALA A 57 -3.64 -1.33 -5.58
CA ALA A 57 -3.13 -0.31 -4.66
C ALA A 57 -2.02 -0.84 -3.75
N THR A 58 -2.11 -2.10 -3.30
CA THR A 58 -1.10 -2.75 -2.47
C THR A 58 0.20 -2.96 -3.25
N VAL A 59 0.12 -3.53 -4.46
CA VAL A 59 1.30 -3.78 -5.31
C VAL A 59 1.96 -2.47 -5.72
N VAL A 60 1.17 -1.52 -6.23
CA VAL A 60 1.66 -0.20 -6.63
C VAL A 60 2.24 0.54 -5.43
N GLY A 61 1.56 0.54 -4.28
CA GLY A 61 2.01 1.21 -3.06
C GLY A 61 3.34 0.67 -2.54
N ILE A 62 3.52 -0.66 -2.47
CA ILE A 62 4.76 -1.28 -2.00
C ILE A 62 5.96 -0.88 -2.89
N LEU A 63 5.75 -0.73 -4.20
CA LEU A 63 6.79 -0.35 -5.15
C LEU A 63 7.01 1.17 -5.20
N PHE A 64 5.96 1.98 -5.25
CA PHE A 64 6.04 3.43 -5.43
C PHE A 64 6.45 4.17 -4.16
N ILE A 65 5.94 3.79 -2.99
CA ILE A 65 6.22 4.50 -1.73
C ILE A 65 7.72 4.60 -1.42
N PRO A 66 8.54 3.52 -1.48
CA PRO A 66 9.98 3.63 -1.24
C PRO A 66 10.70 4.46 -2.31
N VAL A 67 10.29 4.36 -3.57
CA VAL A 67 10.87 5.16 -4.66
C VAL A 67 10.60 6.66 -4.44
N LEU A 68 9.36 7.01 -4.11
CA LEU A 68 8.98 8.38 -3.77
C LEU A 68 9.76 8.88 -2.54
N PHE A 69 9.92 8.05 -1.51
CA PHE A 69 10.70 8.41 -0.32
C PHE A 69 12.16 8.72 -0.68
N VAL A 70 12.83 7.87 -1.46
CA VAL A 70 14.22 8.13 -1.91
C VAL A 70 14.30 9.39 -2.77
N LEU A 71 13.32 9.62 -3.64
CA LEU A 71 13.27 10.83 -4.48
C LEU A 71 13.17 12.09 -3.63
N PHE A 72 12.25 12.13 -2.66
CA PHE A 72 12.11 13.26 -1.73
C PHE A 72 13.33 13.43 -0.82
N GLN A 73 13.94 12.33 -0.37
CA GLN A 73 15.15 12.40 0.44
C GLN A 73 16.33 12.99 -0.36
N ARG A 74 16.52 12.59 -1.61
CA ARG A 74 17.53 13.18 -2.52
C ARG A 74 17.26 14.65 -2.80
N LEU A 75 16.00 15.04 -3.03
CA LEU A 75 15.63 16.45 -3.21
C LEU A 75 15.97 17.29 -1.98
N ARG A 76 15.68 16.77 -0.78
CA ARG A 76 16.00 17.44 0.49
C ARG A 76 17.51 17.60 0.69
N GLU A 77 18.29 16.56 0.42
CA GLU A 77 19.76 16.62 0.49
C GLU A 77 20.35 17.62 -0.50
N TRP A 78 19.81 17.69 -1.71
CA TRP A 78 20.20 18.68 -2.71
C TRP A 78 19.89 20.11 -2.27
N GLY A 79 18.70 20.35 -1.73
CA GLY A 79 18.32 21.66 -1.18
C GLY A 79 19.22 22.10 -0.02
N HIS A 80 19.57 21.19 0.88
CA HIS A 80 20.43 21.50 2.03
C HIS A 80 21.90 21.80 1.64
N ARG A 81 22.33 21.35 0.46
CA ARG A 81 23.63 21.71 -0.15
C ARG A 81 23.62 23.07 -0.84
N LEU A 82 22.44 23.63 -1.16
CA LEU A 82 22.33 24.99 -1.72
C LEU A 82 22.17 26.06 -0.64
N THR A 83 21.72 25.70 0.57
CA THR A 83 21.54 26.62 1.70
C THR A 83 22.64 26.58 2.76
N GLY A 84 23.71 25.79 2.56
CA GLY A 84 24.92 25.79 3.39
C GLY A 84 26.16 26.00 2.53
#